data_AF-Q232E4-F1
#
_entry.id   AF-Q232E4-F1
#
_cell.length_a   1.000
_cell.length_b   1.000
_cell.length_c   1.000
_cell.angle_alpha   90.00
_cell.angle_beta   90.00
_cell.angle_gamma   90.00
#
_symmetry.space_group_name_H-M   'P 1'
#
loop_
_entity.id
_entity.type
_entity.pdbx_description
1 polymer ?
#
loop_
_entity_poly.entity_id
_entity_poly.type
_entity_poly.pdbx_seq_one_letter_code
_entity_poly.pdbx_strand_id
1 'polypeptide(L)'
;MRIQYLLIALAITASVYGQFTCSDAHASGSSAATCYCMAGYYGTSTDASGSGCAACPPGSNSQAATATGTLVSSCTCYDSNAQLKSDNSACQCMANFYGTPNSTSGGTSGCTACSNGQTAPAGSSTNVCAAATTSTKILSLIALFLLLAILI
;
A
#
# COMPACT_ATOMS: atom_id res chain seq x y z
N MET A 1 33.33 -30.05 40.87
CA MET A 1 31.85 -30.03 40.85
C MET A 1 31.22 -28.64 40.65
N ARG A 2 31.85 -27.52 41.04
CA ARG A 2 31.28 -26.16 40.89
C ARG A 2 31.25 -25.60 39.45
N ILE A 3 32.24 -25.93 38.61
CA ILE A 3 32.31 -25.46 37.20
C ILE A 3 31.24 -26.11 36.32
N GLN A 4 30.88 -27.36 36.59
CA GLN A 4 29.86 -28.09 35.81
C GLN A 4 28.46 -27.47 35.98
N TYR A 5 28.13 -27.01 37.19
CA TYR A 5 26.86 -26.31 37.47
C TYR A 5 26.78 -24.92 36.80
N LEU A 6 27.90 -24.20 36.72
CA LEU A 6 27.98 -22.91 36.02
C LEU A 6 27.76 -23.06 34.51
N LEU A 7 28.35 -24.09 33.90
CA LEU A 7 28.17 -24.38 32.46
C LEU A 7 26.73 -24.82 32.14
N ILE A 8 26.11 -25.63 33.01
CA ILE A 8 24.71 -26.04 32.86
C ILE A 8 23.77 -24.83 33.03
N ALA A 9 24.01 -23.96 34.02
CA ALA A 9 23.21 -22.76 34.21
C ALA A 9 23.31 -21.77 33.03
N LEU A 10 24.50 -21.62 32.43
CA LEU A 10 24.71 -20.77 31.25
C LEU A 10 24.04 -21.33 29.98
N ALA A 11 24.04 -22.67 29.83
CA ALA A 11 23.36 -23.33 28.71
C ALA A 11 21.83 -23.24 28.84
N ILE A 12 21.30 -23.35 30.07
CA ILE A 12 19.86 -23.19 30.34
C ILE A 12 19.42 -21.77 30.01
N THR A 13 20.12 -20.73 30.49
CA THR A 13 19.74 -19.34 30.16
C THR A 13 19.79 -19.04 28.66
N ALA A 14 20.77 -19.58 27.92
CA ALA A 14 20.84 -19.44 26.47
C ALA A 14 19.66 -20.11 25.72
N SER A 15 19.11 -21.21 26.23
CA SER A 15 17.92 -21.87 25.66
C SER A 15 16.59 -21.22 26.01
N VAL A 16 16.53 -20.41 27.08
CA VAL A 16 15.33 -19.63 27.44
C VAL A 16 15.24 -18.32 26.64
N TYR A 17 16.36 -17.77 26.18
CA TYR A 17 16.42 -16.76 25.11
C TYR A 17 16.26 -17.41 23.72
N GLY A 18 15.29 -18.32 23.60
CA GLY A 18 14.89 -18.87 22.31
C GLY A 18 14.65 -17.71 21.34
N GLN A 19 15.44 -17.67 20.27
CA GLN A 19 15.29 -16.66 19.24
C GLN A 19 13.86 -16.78 18.71
N PHE A 20 13.03 -15.78 18.99
CA PHE A 20 11.69 -15.72 18.42
C PHE A 20 11.85 -15.47 16.92
N THR A 21 11.80 -16.55 16.14
CA THR A 21 11.89 -16.51 14.68
C THR A 21 10.50 -16.63 14.09
N CYS A 22 10.12 -15.67 13.26
CA CYS A 22 8.91 -15.75 12.45
C CYS A 22 9.02 -16.91 11.47
N SER A 23 7.93 -17.67 11.31
CA SER A 23 7.87 -18.72 10.28
C SER A 23 7.63 -18.14 8.88
N ASP A 24 7.03 -16.95 8.78
CA ASP A 24 6.86 -16.23 7.51
C ASP A 24 8.19 -15.56 7.10
N ALA A 25 8.69 -15.87 5.90
CA ALA A 25 9.97 -15.38 5.38
C ALA A 25 10.01 -13.86 5.14
N HIS A 26 8.84 -13.21 5.12
CA HIS A 26 8.68 -11.78 4.90
C HIS A 26 8.19 -11.07 6.17
N ALA A 27 8.24 -11.74 7.31
CA ALA A 27 7.96 -11.16 8.60
C ALA A 27 9.20 -11.16 9.50
N SER A 28 9.34 -10.09 10.28
CA SER A 28 10.36 -9.97 11.32
C SER A 28 9.69 -9.88 12.69
N GLY A 29 10.27 -10.56 13.67
CA GLY A 29 9.74 -10.62 15.02
C GLY A 29 9.97 -9.31 15.75
N SER A 30 8.93 -8.82 16.43
CA SER A 30 9.11 -7.82 17.48
C SER A 30 9.33 -8.52 18.81
N SER A 31 9.94 -7.82 19.77
CA SER A 31 10.38 -8.31 21.10
C SER A 31 9.28 -8.93 21.98
N ALA A 32 8.05 -9.11 21.49
CA ALA A 32 6.85 -9.51 22.22
C ALA A 32 6.09 -10.71 21.60
N ALA A 33 6.77 -11.60 20.87
CA ALA A 33 6.18 -12.79 20.24
C ALA A 33 5.13 -12.52 19.14
N THR A 34 5.23 -11.36 18.47
CA THR A 34 4.41 -11.01 17.30
C THR A 34 5.31 -10.76 16.10
N CYS A 35 4.99 -11.39 14.96
CA CYS A 35 5.67 -11.12 13.69
C CYS A 35 4.94 -10.08 12.85
N TYR A 36 5.72 -9.17 12.27
CA TYR A 36 5.23 -8.09 11.42
C TYR A 36 5.89 -8.13 10.06
N CYS A 37 5.13 -7.80 9.02
CA CYS A 37 5.66 -7.77 7.66
C CYS A 37 6.76 -6.71 7.53
N MET A 38 7.85 -7.13 6.89
CA MET A 38 9.00 -6.27 6.61
C MET A 38 8.64 -5.20 5.58
N ALA A 39 9.52 -4.22 5.38
CA ALA A 39 9.35 -3.21 4.34
C ALA A 39 9.17 -3.87 2.96
N GLY A 40 8.21 -3.36 2.19
CA GLY A 40 7.82 -3.92 0.89
C GLY A 40 6.77 -5.02 0.96
N TYR A 41 6.28 -5.36 2.15
CA TYR A 41 5.22 -6.34 2.36
C TYR A 41 4.06 -5.76 3.17
N TYR A 42 2.87 -6.28 2.95
CA TYR A 42 1.65 -5.94 3.69
C TYR A 42 0.95 -7.20 4.21
N GLY A 43 0.03 -7.02 5.16
CA GLY A 43 -0.75 -8.09 5.77
C GLY A 43 -0.45 -8.27 7.25
N THR A 44 -0.95 -9.36 7.81
CA THR A 44 -0.78 -9.72 9.21
C THR A 44 -0.20 -11.14 9.29
N SER A 45 1.04 -11.27 9.75
CA SER A 45 1.59 -12.59 10.08
C SER A 45 0.83 -13.15 11.28
N THR A 46 0.10 -14.24 11.08
CA THR A 46 -0.45 -15.05 12.17
C THR A 46 0.52 -16.22 12.36
N ASP A 47 1.40 -16.11 13.34
CA ASP A 47 2.48 -17.07 13.56
C ASP A 47 1.92 -18.46 13.92
N ALA A 48 1.77 -19.29 12.89
CA ALA A 48 1.61 -20.74 12.91
C ALA A 48 1.77 -21.35 11.50
N SER A 49 1.48 -20.59 10.43
CA SER A 49 1.36 -21.14 9.06
C SER A 49 2.26 -20.48 8.00
N GLY A 50 3.07 -19.49 8.36
CA GLY A 50 4.05 -18.85 7.47
C GLY A 50 3.46 -18.11 6.26
N SER A 51 2.19 -17.72 6.30
CA SER A 51 1.47 -17.09 5.19
C SER A 51 0.61 -15.94 5.70
N GLY A 52 1.21 -14.77 5.90
CA GLY A 52 0.48 -13.56 6.31
C GLY A 52 1.00 -12.29 5.66
N CYS A 53 2.20 -12.31 5.10
CA CYS A 53 2.82 -11.19 4.41
C CYS A 53 2.81 -11.37 2.89
N ALA A 54 2.16 -10.45 2.20
CA ALA A 54 2.12 -10.37 0.74
C ALA A 54 2.99 -9.21 0.25
N ALA A 55 3.69 -9.42 -0.87
CA ALA A 55 4.52 -8.38 -1.46
C ALA A 55 3.66 -7.22 -1.96
N CYS A 56 4.11 -5.98 -1.73
CA CYS A 56 3.57 -4.82 -2.41
C CYS A 56 3.77 -4.97 -3.93
N PRO A 57 2.82 -4.48 -4.75
CA PRO A 57 2.94 -4.60 -6.19
C PRO A 57 4.14 -3.82 -6.77
N PRO A 58 4.58 -4.16 -7.99
CA PRO A 58 5.71 -3.49 -8.63
C PRO A 58 5.56 -1.98 -8.65
N GLY A 59 6.64 -1.27 -8.30
CA GLY A 59 6.67 0.20 -8.25
C GLY A 59 6.03 0.82 -7.01
N SER A 60 5.71 0.01 -6.00
CA SER A 60 5.26 0.47 -4.69
C SER A 60 6.09 -0.12 -3.56
N ASN A 61 5.98 0.47 -2.37
CA ASN A 61 6.63 0.00 -1.17
C ASN A 61 5.78 0.25 0.07
N SER A 62 6.03 -0.49 1.14
CA SER A 62 5.47 -0.22 2.47
C SER A 62 6.59 0.04 3.46
N GLN A 63 6.30 0.81 4.51
CA GLN A 63 7.18 0.81 5.68
C GLN A 63 7.03 -0.51 6.43
N ALA A 64 8.10 -0.96 7.08
CA ALA A 64 8.03 -2.12 7.97
C ALA A 64 7.04 -1.84 9.10
N ALA A 65 6.18 -2.82 9.41
CA ALA A 65 5.28 -2.68 10.56
C ALA A 65 6.06 -2.79 11.87
N THR A 66 5.84 -1.84 12.78
CA THR A 66 6.59 -1.73 14.04
C THR A 66 5.73 -1.94 15.29
N ALA A 67 4.39 -1.94 15.17
CA ALA A 67 3.48 -2.00 16.32
C ALA A 67 2.16 -2.75 16.06
N THR A 68 1.61 -2.67 14.86
CA THR A 68 0.39 -3.38 14.42
C THR A 68 0.62 -3.93 13.02
N GLY A 69 -0.12 -4.97 12.63
CA GLY A 69 0.01 -5.55 11.28
C GLY A 69 -0.19 -4.50 10.17
N THR A 70 0.44 -4.74 9.01
CA THR A 70 0.46 -3.79 7.90
C THR A 70 -0.84 -3.91 7.10
N LEU A 71 -1.62 -2.84 6.96
CA LEU A 71 -2.79 -2.86 6.09
C LEU A 71 -2.35 -2.90 4.61
N VAL A 72 -3.19 -3.46 3.73
CA VAL A 72 -2.95 -3.45 2.27
C VAL A 72 -2.72 -2.02 1.74
N SER A 73 -3.45 -1.05 2.30
CA SER A 73 -3.32 0.38 1.98
C SER A 73 -1.99 1.01 2.38
N SER A 74 -1.08 0.27 3.03
CA SER A 74 0.24 0.75 3.39
C SER A 74 1.24 0.67 2.23
N CYS A 75 0.92 -0.01 1.13
CA CYS A 75 1.74 0.04 -0.09
C CYS A 75 1.50 1.38 -0.82
N THR A 76 2.54 2.20 -0.90
CA THR A 76 2.53 3.49 -1.59
C THR A 76 3.40 3.43 -2.84
N CYS A 77 2.90 4.00 -3.93
CA CYS A 77 3.65 4.09 -5.18
C CYS A 77 4.87 5.01 -5.01
N TYR A 78 5.99 4.66 -5.65
CA TYR A 78 7.17 5.53 -5.66
C TYR A 78 6.93 6.83 -6.43
N ASP A 79 6.11 6.76 -7.47
CA ASP A 79 5.72 7.92 -8.27
C ASP A 79 4.67 8.76 -7.53
N SER A 80 4.99 10.04 -7.29
CA SER A 80 4.12 10.97 -6.56
C SER A 80 2.79 11.27 -7.25
N ASN A 81 2.72 11.09 -8.57
CA ASN A 81 1.51 11.31 -9.38
C ASN A 81 0.80 9.99 -9.71
N ALA A 82 1.16 8.90 -9.03
CA ALA A 82 0.52 7.60 -9.15
C ALA A 82 -0.17 7.20 -7.86
N GLN A 83 -1.18 6.36 -8.00
CA GLN A 83 -1.92 5.74 -6.91
C GLN A 83 -1.95 4.23 -7.09
N LEU A 84 -2.09 3.53 -5.98
CA LEU A 84 -2.28 2.09 -5.99
C LEU A 84 -3.64 1.75 -6.61
N LYS A 85 -3.69 0.73 -7.46
CA LYS A 85 -4.97 0.18 -7.93
C LYS A 85 -5.78 -0.38 -6.76
N SER A 86 -7.11 -0.33 -6.87
CA SER A 86 -8.02 -0.90 -5.86
C SER A 86 -7.86 -2.41 -5.67
N ASP A 87 -7.37 -3.11 -6.71
CA ASP A 87 -7.04 -4.54 -6.67
C ASP A 87 -5.61 -4.82 -6.16
N ASN A 88 -4.86 -3.79 -5.77
CA ASN A 88 -3.47 -3.86 -5.32
C ASN A 88 -2.52 -4.60 -6.29
N SER A 89 -2.84 -4.62 -7.59
CA SER A 89 -2.03 -5.34 -8.58
C SER A 89 -0.87 -4.51 -9.16
N ALA A 90 -1.01 -3.18 -9.16
CA ALA A 90 -0.03 -2.25 -9.73
C ALA A 90 -0.26 -0.82 -9.24
N CYS A 91 0.72 0.04 -9.49
CA CYS A 91 0.56 1.48 -9.50
C CYS A 91 -0.02 1.97 -10.83
N GLN A 92 -0.88 2.98 -10.78
CA GLN A 92 -1.47 3.62 -11.95
C GLN A 92 -1.46 5.14 -11.79
N CYS A 93 -1.33 5.89 -12.89
CA CYS A 93 -1.36 7.36 -12.81
C CYS A 93 -2.69 7.86 -12.21
N MET A 94 -2.61 8.94 -11.42
CA MET A 94 -3.78 9.58 -10.84
C MET A 94 -4.71 10.16 -11.91
N ALA A 95 -5.95 10.49 -11.52
CA ALA A 95 -6.83 11.23 -12.40
C ALA A 95 -6.17 12.55 -12.84
N ASN A 96 -6.39 12.95 -14.09
CA ASN A 96 -5.75 14.09 -14.77
C ASN A 96 -4.27 13.88 -15.13
N PHE A 97 -3.74 12.68 -14.95
CA PHE A 97 -2.41 12.29 -15.42
C PHE A 97 -2.51 11.10 -16.38
N TYR A 98 -1.52 10.97 -17.26
CA TYR A 98 -1.38 9.84 -18.17
C TYR A 98 0.07 9.38 -18.27
N GLY A 99 0.29 8.15 -18.73
CA GLY A 99 1.62 7.58 -18.91
C GLY A 99 1.83 6.33 -18.07
N THR A 100 3.10 6.01 -17.81
CA THR A 100 3.48 4.83 -17.03
C THR A 100 4.17 5.29 -15.75
N PRO A 101 3.64 4.98 -14.56
CA PRO A 101 4.26 5.34 -13.29
C PRO A 101 5.71 4.89 -13.20
N ASN A 102 6.56 5.72 -12.58
CA ASN A 102 7.92 5.32 -12.28
C ASN A 102 7.93 4.23 -11.20
N SER A 103 8.58 3.10 -11.50
CA SER A 103 8.75 1.98 -10.58
C SER A 103 9.99 2.07 -9.68
N THR A 104 10.78 3.14 -9.81
CA THR A 104 12.03 3.37 -9.07
C THR A 104 11.85 4.45 -8.01
N SER A 105 12.25 4.13 -6.77
CA SER A 105 12.23 5.08 -5.66
C SER A 105 13.10 6.31 -5.97
N GLY A 106 12.54 7.51 -5.77
CA GLY A 106 13.24 8.78 -6.01
C GLY A 106 13.43 9.14 -7.49
N GLY A 107 12.86 8.37 -8.42
CA GLY A 107 12.89 8.68 -9.84
C GLY A 107 11.92 9.81 -10.23
N THR A 108 12.13 10.39 -11.41
CA THR A 108 11.21 11.37 -11.99
C THR A 108 9.86 10.71 -12.30
N SER A 109 8.75 11.41 -12.05
CA SER A 109 7.42 10.88 -12.35
C SER A 109 7.29 10.49 -13.83
N GLY A 110 6.80 9.30 -14.10
CA GLY A 110 6.43 8.83 -15.44
C GLY A 110 4.98 9.15 -15.80
N CYS A 111 4.24 9.74 -14.86
CA CYS A 111 2.90 10.26 -15.06
C CYS A 111 2.96 11.74 -15.46
N THR A 112 2.46 12.05 -16.65
CA THR A 112 2.40 13.40 -17.22
C THR A 112 1.03 14.02 -16.96
N ALA A 113 1.02 15.25 -16.45
CA ALA A 113 -0.23 15.99 -16.23
C ALA A 113 -0.90 16.37 -17.56
N CYS A 114 -2.22 16.32 -17.59
CA CYS A 114 -2.99 16.96 -18.65
C CYS A 114 -2.86 18.49 -18.58
N SER A 115 -2.98 19.16 -19.74
CA SER A 115 -3.00 20.62 -19.80
C SER A 115 -4.23 21.20 -19.09
N ASN A 116 -4.16 22.49 -18.72
CA ASN A 116 -5.26 23.17 -18.03
C ASN A 116 -6.60 23.00 -18.76
N GLY A 117 -7.63 22.65 -17.99
CA GLY A 117 -8.98 22.42 -18.51
C GLY A 117 -9.19 21.05 -19.17
N GLN A 118 -8.18 20.18 -19.19
CA GLN A 118 -8.29 18.80 -19.64
C GLN A 118 -8.26 17.82 -18.46
N THR A 119 -8.93 16.69 -18.62
CA THR A 119 -8.94 15.59 -17.67
C THR A 119 -8.61 14.28 -18.38
N ALA A 120 -8.06 13.34 -17.62
CA ALA A 120 -7.85 11.97 -18.03
C ALA A 120 -8.34 11.04 -16.91
N PRO A 121 -8.98 9.89 -17.24
CA PRO A 121 -9.28 8.87 -16.27
C PRO A 121 -8.00 8.37 -15.57
N ALA A 122 -8.11 8.00 -14.29
CA ALA A 122 -7.00 7.35 -13.59
C ALA A 122 -6.58 6.06 -14.32
N GLY A 123 -5.27 5.81 -14.38
CA GLY A 123 -4.69 4.65 -15.06
C GLY A 123 -4.58 4.76 -16.58
N SER A 124 -4.75 5.95 -17.15
CA SER A 124 -4.51 6.18 -18.59
C SER A 124 -3.04 6.00 -18.94
N SER A 125 -2.70 5.05 -19.82
CA SER A 125 -1.31 4.80 -20.25
C SER A 125 -0.85 5.69 -21.40
N THR A 126 -1.79 6.24 -22.18
CA THR A 126 -1.54 7.12 -23.32
C THR A 126 -2.20 8.48 -23.09
N ASN A 127 -1.81 9.48 -23.87
CA ASN A 127 -2.45 10.80 -23.81
C ASN A 127 -3.91 10.70 -24.29
N VAL A 128 -4.82 10.65 -23.33
CA VAL A 128 -6.28 10.70 -23.51
C VAL A 128 -6.87 11.97 -22.89
N CYS A 129 -6.04 12.99 -22.69
CA CYS A 129 -6.47 14.23 -22.10
C CYS A 129 -7.53 14.87 -22.99
N ALA A 130 -8.72 15.07 -22.43
CA ALA A 130 -9.85 15.67 -23.12
C ALA A 130 -10.39 16.84 -22.31
N ALA A 131 -10.98 17.84 -22.96
CA ALA A 131 -11.58 18.96 -22.26
C ALA A 131 -12.59 18.46 -21.22
N ALA A 132 -12.48 18.97 -19.99
CA ALA A 132 -13.34 18.61 -18.88
C ALA A 132 -14.80 18.86 -19.29
N THR A 133 -15.54 17.78 -19.54
CA THR A 133 -16.96 17.91 -19.88
C THR A 133 -17.71 18.11 -18.58
N THR A 134 -17.98 19.36 -18.20
CA THR A 134 -18.93 19.64 -17.12
C THR A 134 -20.27 19.08 -17.56
N SER A 135 -20.68 17.97 -16.92
CA SER A 135 -21.93 17.29 -17.25
C SER A 135 -23.11 18.22 -16.95
N THR A 136 -23.57 18.95 -17.97
CA THR A 136 -24.74 19.84 -17.94
C THR A 136 -26.04 19.11 -17.59
N LYS A 137 -26.03 17.76 -17.65
CA LYS A 137 -27.18 16.91 -17.33
C LYS A 137 -27.61 17.00 -15.87
N ILE A 138 -26.68 17.22 -14.94
CA ILE A 138 -27.00 17.39 -13.51
C ILE A 138 -27.71 18.72 -13.28
N LEU A 139 -27.29 19.78 -13.99
CA LEU A 139 -27.93 21.10 -13.93
C LEU A 139 -29.38 21.04 -14.44
N SER A 140 -29.65 20.28 -15.51
CA SER A 140 -31.00 20.08 -16.05
C SER A 140 -31.91 19.27 -15.13
N LEU A 141 -31.38 18.28 -14.42
CA LEU A 141 -32.15 17.48 -13.44
C LEU A 141 -32.51 18.30 -12.19
N ILE A 142 -31.58 19.11 -11.69
CA ILE A 142 -31.83 20.02 -10.54
C ILE A 142 -32.87 21.07 -10.92
N ALA A 143 -32.80 21.65 -12.13
CA ALA A 143 -33.79 22.61 -12.62
C ALA A 143 -35.19 21.98 -12.76
N LEU A 144 -35.29 20.74 -13.26
CA LEU A 144 -36.56 20.01 -13.37
C LEU A 144 -37.15 19.72 -11.98
N PHE A 145 -36.31 19.31 -11.02
CA PHE A 145 -36.73 19.06 -9.64
C PHE A 145 -37.21 20.34 -8.94
N LEU A 146 -36.50 21.47 -9.14
CA LEU A 146 -36.91 22.79 -8.64
C LEU A 146 -38.24 23.26 -9.25
N LEU A 147 -38.47 23.03 -10.54
CA LEU A 147 -39.74 23.35 -11.22
C LEU A 147 -40.91 22.51 -10.68
N LEU A 148 -40.70 21.23 -10.41
CA LEU A 148 -41.74 20.37 -9.80
C LEU A 148 -42.07 20.80 -8.36
N ALA A 149 -41.07 21.25 -7.58
CA ALA A 149 -41.26 21.67 -6.20
C ALA A 149 -42.04 22.98 -6.05
N ILE A 150 -42.10 23.81 -7.10
CA ILE A 150 -42.89 25.07 -7.11
C ILE A 150 -44.35 24.82 -7.56
N LEU A 151 -44.62 23.65 -8.16
CA LEU A 151 -45.94 23.27 -8.70
C LEU A 151 -46.80 22.46 -7.73
N ILE A 152 -46.27 22.09 -6.56
CA ILE A 152 -46.94 21.36 -5.47
C ILE A 152 -47.19 22.32 -4.32
#